data_AF-W7X7Q1-F1
#
_entry.id   AF-W7X7Q1-F1
#
_cell.length_a   1.000
_cell.length_b   1.000
_cell.length_c   1.000
_cell.angle_alpha   90.00
_cell.angle_beta   90.00
_cell.angle_gamma   90.00
#
_symmetry.space_group_name_H-M   'P 1'
#
loop_
_entity.id
_entity.type
_entity.pdbx_description
1 polymer ?
#
loop_
_entity_poly.entity_id
_entity_poly.type
_entity_poly.pdbx_seq_one_letter_code
_entity_poly.pdbx_strand_id
1 'polypeptide(L)'
;MEDDLKIIQDEQDLKKTLKHEIKSIDISIKVESIYIMDLHKLGDDIGQCSNLVHLKLTMDKNILDEKSSIYIFQQIAKCVNLISLSLNLNNSDINNSGTSALGKTISQLTNLKNIQIDLFQAKVGITGATGLAFGLSKCQQLEFLNLYLTQNQLGNTGTSLLGQGIGSCIQIKKLTLYLSANHIQAEGIEGLIQGIQNCSKIQELNLLIGYNQIKNQGMIAIGSYLSQLSELKILNLYLSNCGVNNSGLVDFCTYLKVCSNLNYIKFHFNESNNEEIEVGITCLINLLVQFQKLYQIIGFFKIKYLDEKIKLKLRRKLKKTKKLVLNNFFF
;
A
#
# COMPACT_ATOMS: atom_id res chain seq x y z
N MET A 1 -12.62 30.59 -8.24
CA MET A 1 -11.31 31.25 -8.18
C MET A 1 -10.30 30.16 -7.90
N GLU A 2 -9.87 29.49 -8.97
CA GLU A 2 -8.70 28.62 -8.92
C GLU A 2 -7.51 29.57 -8.78
N ASP A 3 -7.00 29.71 -7.54
CA ASP A 3 -5.71 30.38 -7.35
C ASP A 3 -4.69 29.67 -8.24
N ASP A 4 -4.00 30.45 -9.08
CA ASP A 4 -2.89 30.02 -9.92
C ASP A 4 -1.90 29.16 -9.11
N LEU A 5 -2.09 27.84 -9.17
CA LEU A 5 -1.21 26.87 -8.54
C LEU A 5 0.07 26.85 -9.37
N LYS A 6 1.12 27.52 -8.86
CA LYS A 6 2.45 27.40 -9.45
C LYS A 6 2.96 25.98 -9.22
N ILE A 7 2.96 25.19 -10.29
CA ILE A 7 3.43 23.80 -10.32
C ILE A 7 4.83 23.79 -10.92
N ILE A 8 5.80 23.23 -10.19
CA ILE A 8 7.17 23.04 -10.68
C ILE A 8 7.38 21.58 -11.05
N GLN A 9 7.81 21.33 -12.30
CA GLN A 9 8.08 19.99 -12.82
C GLN A 9 9.58 19.72 -13.09
N ASP A 10 10.41 20.76 -13.05
CA ASP A 10 11.85 20.71 -13.31
C ASP A 10 12.62 21.37 -12.14
N GLU A 11 13.74 20.77 -11.75
CA GLU A 11 14.66 21.31 -10.74
C GLU A 11 15.24 22.68 -11.15
N GLN A 12 15.50 22.89 -12.44
CA GLN A 12 15.98 24.18 -12.97
C GLN A 12 14.97 25.31 -12.72
N ASP A 13 13.68 25.02 -12.84
CA ASP A 13 12.60 25.98 -12.62
C ASP A 13 12.40 26.25 -11.13
N LEU A 14 12.63 25.25 -10.29
CA LEU A 14 12.65 25.43 -8.84
C LEU A 14 13.70 26.48 -8.45
N LYS A 15 14.89 26.45 -9.05
CA LYS A 15 16.01 27.37 -8.74
C LYS A 15 15.71 28.84 -9.10
N LYS A 16 14.86 29.08 -10.11
CA LYS A 16 14.57 30.43 -10.63
C LYS A 16 13.30 31.04 -10.03
N THR A 17 12.54 30.26 -9.28
CA THR A 17 11.22 30.65 -8.78
C THR A 17 11.25 31.21 -7.36
N LEU A 18 10.46 32.26 -7.11
CA LEU A 18 10.18 32.76 -5.75
C LEU A 18 9.51 31.66 -4.90
N LYS A 19 10.24 31.13 -3.92
CA LYS A 19 9.85 29.94 -3.14
C LYS A 19 8.52 30.09 -2.40
N HIS A 20 8.18 31.30 -1.96
CA HIS A 20 6.93 31.57 -1.23
C HIS A 20 5.67 31.52 -2.12
N GLU A 21 5.81 31.56 -3.45
CA GLU A 21 4.69 31.43 -4.39
C GLU A 21 4.39 29.96 -4.76
N ILE A 22 5.30 29.03 -4.45
CA ILE A 22 5.20 27.64 -4.86
C ILE A 22 4.22 26.90 -3.95
N LYS A 23 3.11 26.46 -4.53
CA LYS A 23 2.11 25.62 -3.85
C LYS A 23 2.24 24.14 -4.21
N SER A 24 2.86 23.79 -5.34
CA SER A 24 3.00 22.41 -5.79
C SER A 24 4.35 22.14 -6.47
N ILE A 25 4.96 21.01 -6.12
CA ILE A 25 6.20 20.49 -6.74
C ILE A 25 5.93 19.05 -7.18
N ASP A 26 6.24 18.72 -8.44
CA ASP A 26 6.25 17.36 -9.00
C ASP A 26 7.55 17.13 -9.79
N ILE A 27 8.64 16.85 -9.09
CA ILE A 27 9.97 16.69 -9.69
C ILE A 27 10.32 15.21 -9.77
N SER A 28 10.86 14.81 -10.93
CA SER A 28 11.46 13.49 -11.15
C SER A 28 12.94 13.63 -11.48
N ILE A 29 13.79 13.08 -10.62
CA ILE A 29 15.25 13.09 -10.73
C ILE A 29 15.72 11.78 -11.31
N LYS A 30 16.55 11.83 -12.37
CA LYS A 30 17.14 10.65 -13.00
C LYS A 30 18.63 10.51 -12.66
N VAL A 31 19.15 9.28 -12.75
CA VAL A 31 20.56 8.94 -12.41
C VAL A 31 21.56 9.74 -13.24
N GLU A 32 21.20 10.10 -14.47
CA GLU A 32 22.10 10.76 -15.42
C GLU A 32 22.41 12.23 -15.09
N SER A 33 21.84 12.81 -14.01
CA SER A 33 21.81 14.27 -13.85
C SER A 33 22.33 14.87 -12.53
N ILE A 34 22.77 14.13 -11.51
CA ILE A 34 22.97 14.72 -10.16
C ILE A 34 24.20 14.18 -9.40
N TYR A 35 25.04 15.08 -8.90
CA TYR A 35 26.01 14.81 -7.81
C TYR A 35 25.34 15.00 -6.44
N ILE A 36 25.85 14.39 -5.36
CA ILE A 36 25.28 14.53 -3.99
C ILE A 36 25.07 16.01 -3.57
N MET A 37 25.95 16.92 -4.01
CA MET A 37 25.81 18.36 -3.74
C MET A 37 24.54 18.98 -4.33
N ASP A 38 24.03 18.44 -5.44
CA ASP A 38 22.79 18.89 -6.07
C ASP A 38 21.55 18.41 -5.30
N LEU A 39 21.61 17.24 -4.63
CA LEU A 39 20.52 16.75 -3.77
C LEU A 39 20.32 17.59 -2.50
N HIS A 40 21.40 18.00 -1.84
CA HIS A 40 21.27 18.87 -0.66
C HIS A 40 20.70 20.23 -1.06
N LYS A 41 21.15 20.78 -2.19
CA LYS A 41 20.62 22.04 -2.71
C LYS A 41 19.13 21.93 -3.03
N LEU A 42 18.70 20.84 -3.66
CA LEU A 42 17.28 20.56 -3.86
C LEU A 42 16.53 20.48 -2.52
N GLY A 43 17.11 19.80 -1.53
CA GLY A 43 16.58 19.76 -0.18
C GLY A 43 16.34 21.16 0.38
N ASP A 44 17.36 22.02 0.37
CA ASP A 44 17.25 23.41 0.84
C ASP A 44 16.20 24.21 0.05
N ASP A 45 16.15 24.04 -1.27
CA ASP A 45 15.18 24.68 -2.14
C ASP A 45 13.74 24.28 -1.78
N ILE A 46 13.49 23.00 -1.51
CA ILE A 46 12.20 22.51 -1.03
C ILE A 46 11.90 23.09 0.36
N GLY A 47 12.87 23.06 1.28
CA GLY A 47 12.69 23.55 2.65
C GLY A 47 12.37 25.04 2.77
N GLN A 48 12.64 25.83 1.72
CA GLN A 48 12.28 27.25 1.64
C GLN A 48 10.87 27.49 1.08
N CYS A 49 10.19 26.47 0.55
CA CYS A 49 8.84 26.56 0.02
C CYS A 49 7.79 26.49 1.16
N SER A 50 7.71 27.52 2.00
CA SER A 50 6.84 27.54 3.20
C SER A 50 5.35 27.39 2.92
N ASN A 51 4.91 27.72 1.70
CA ASN A 51 3.51 27.62 1.26
C ASN A 51 3.22 26.34 0.45
N LEU A 52 4.16 25.39 0.43
CA LEU A 52 4.02 24.14 -0.31
C LEU A 52 2.88 23.29 0.25
N VAL A 53 1.93 22.94 -0.62
CA VAL A 53 0.73 22.16 -0.31
C VAL A 53 0.84 20.74 -0.85
N HIS A 54 1.50 20.58 -2.00
CA HIS A 54 1.69 19.30 -2.66
C HIS A 54 3.16 19.09 -2.99
N LEU A 55 3.73 17.98 -2.51
CA LEU A 55 5.08 17.56 -2.86
C LEU A 55 5.03 16.17 -3.45
N LYS A 56 5.45 16.04 -4.71
CA LYS A 56 5.78 14.78 -5.36
C LYS A 56 7.25 14.81 -5.76
N LEU A 57 7.99 13.84 -5.24
CA LEU A 57 9.42 13.69 -5.49
C LEU A 57 9.70 12.26 -5.88
N THR A 58 10.15 12.08 -7.12
CA THR A 58 10.61 10.78 -7.62
C THR A 58 12.11 10.84 -7.77
N MET A 59 12.82 9.91 -7.14
CA MET A 59 14.26 9.76 -7.32
C MET A 59 14.53 8.38 -7.90
N ASP A 60 15.29 8.35 -8.99
CA ASP A 60 15.75 7.11 -9.57
C ASP A 60 16.61 6.29 -8.58
N LYS A 61 16.76 5.00 -8.91
CA LYS A 61 17.43 4.00 -8.09
C LYS A 61 18.86 4.40 -7.74
N ASN A 62 19.30 4.03 -6.54
CA ASN A 62 20.67 4.20 -6.04
C ASN A 62 21.17 5.66 -5.90
N ILE A 63 20.33 6.67 -6.08
CA ILE A 63 20.76 8.07 -5.93
C ILE A 63 20.82 8.46 -4.44
N LEU A 64 19.84 8.00 -3.65
CA LEU A 64 19.73 8.34 -2.24
C LEU A 64 20.42 7.32 -1.34
N ASP A 65 21.46 7.78 -0.64
CA ASP A 65 22.00 7.09 0.52
C ASP A 65 21.30 7.51 1.83
N GLU A 66 21.65 6.86 2.93
CA GLU A 66 21.10 7.14 4.26
C GLU A 66 21.26 8.63 4.65
N LYS A 67 22.44 9.21 4.46
CA LYS A 67 22.72 10.58 4.93
C LYS A 67 21.95 11.63 4.13
N SER A 68 21.95 11.51 2.81
CA SER A 68 21.28 12.42 1.90
C SER A 68 19.76 12.32 2.05
N SER A 69 19.22 11.11 2.28
CA SER A 69 17.80 10.91 2.54
C SER A 69 17.36 11.56 3.85
N ILE A 70 18.11 11.35 4.94
CA ILE A 70 17.86 12.03 6.22
C ILE A 70 17.86 13.55 6.04
N TYR A 71 18.84 14.09 5.33
CA TYR A 71 18.95 15.52 5.09
C TYR A 71 17.73 16.06 4.33
N ILE A 72 17.36 15.46 3.20
CA ILE A 72 16.20 15.89 2.42
C ILE A 72 14.91 15.81 3.25
N PHE A 73 14.73 14.74 4.03
CA PHE A 73 13.56 14.61 4.91
C PHE A 73 13.48 15.74 5.95
N GLN A 74 14.61 16.13 6.56
CA GLN A 74 14.66 17.28 7.47
C GLN A 74 14.22 18.59 6.81
N GLN A 75 14.51 18.76 5.52
CA GLN A 75 14.08 19.94 4.78
C GLN A 75 12.60 19.88 4.41
N ILE A 76 12.11 18.72 3.97
CA ILE A 76 10.67 18.50 3.72
C ILE A 76 9.85 18.77 4.99
N ALA A 77 10.38 18.46 6.17
CA ALA A 77 9.70 18.68 7.44
C ALA A 77 9.38 20.16 7.72
N LYS A 78 10.08 21.10 7.08
CA LYS A 78 9.80 22.55 7.15
C LYS A 78 8.53 22.96 6.40
N CYS A 79 8.05 22.12 5.47
CA CYS A 79 6.87 22.36 4.65
C CYS A 79 5.57 21.96 5.40
N VAL A 80 5.31 22.56 6.55
CA VAL A 80 4.24 22.15 7.49
C VAL A 80 2.81 22.28 6.93
N ASN A 81 2.64 22.99 5.82
CA ASN A 81 1.36 23.18 5.13
C ASN A 81 1.03 22.05 4.12
N LEU A 82 1.88 21.03 4.01
CA LEU A 82 1.65 19.92 3.10
C LEU A 82 0.33 19.19 3.41
N ILE A 83 -0.50 19.07 2.38
CA ILE A 83 -1.72 18.27 2.35
C ILE A 83 -1.47 16.95 1.62
N SER A 84 -0.54 16.93 0.65
CA SER A 84 -0.15 15.73 -0.07
C SER A 84 1.36 15.56 -0.14
N LEU A 85 1.82 14.36 0.24
CA LEU A 85 3.21 13.93 0.14
C LEU A 85 3.30 12.64 -0.69
N SER A 86 4.01 12.70 -1.81
CA SER A 86 4.33 11.56 -2.65
C SER A 86 5.84 11.41 -2.81
N LEU A 87 6.41 10.33 -2.29
CA LEU A 87 7.84 10.04 -2.39
C LEU A 87 8.01 8.69 -3.09
N ASN A 88 8.72 8.66 -4.21
CA ASN A 88 9.15 7.44 -4.85
C ASN A 88 10.67 7.33 -4.70
N LEU A 89 11.10 6.41 -3.84
CA LEU A 89 12.48 6.25 -3.39
C LEU A 89 12.97 4.80 -3.61
N ASN A 90 12.46 4.17 -4.67
CA ASN A 90 12.62 2.74 -4.91
C ASN A 90 14.08 2.36 -5.10
N ASN A 91 14.49 1.25 -4.51
CA ASN A 91 15.87 0.76 -4.53
C ASN A 91 16.88 1.85 -4.07
N SER A 92 16.53 2.64 -3.06
CA SER A 92 17.45 3.59 -2.40
C SER A 92 18.03 2.98 -1.13
N ASP A 93 19.25 3.34 -0.75
CA ASP A 93 19.91 2.83 0.47
C ASP A 93 19.53 3.63 1.72
N ILE A 94 18.22 3.83 1.91
CA ILE A 94 17.64 4.65 2.99
C ILE A 94 17.73 3.93 4.33
N ASN A 95 17.56 2.60 4.33
CA ASN A 95 17.63 1.73 5.49
C ASN A 95 16.73 2.15 6.66
N ASN A 96 16.95 1.58 7.85
CA ASN A 96 16.17 1.86 9.05
C ASN A 96 16.27 3.32 9.52
N SER A 97 17.46 3.92 9.49
CA SER A 97 17.71 5.27 9.99
C SER A 97 17.02 6.31 9.12
N GLY A 98 17.20 6.22 7.80
CA GLY A 98 16.54 7.12 6.86
C GLY A 98 15.02 6.97 6.90
N THR A 99 14.51 5.74 7.02
CA THR A 99 13.07 5.50 7.14
C THR A 99 12.51 6.03 8.46
N SER A 100 13.28 5.97 9.55
CA SER A 100 12.91 6.57 10.83
C SER A 100 12.89 8.10 10.76
N ALA A 101 13.85 8.70 10.05
CA ALA A 101 13.85 10.14 9.78
C ALA A 101 12.65 10.57 8.93
N LEU A 102 12.24 9.76 7.95
CA LEU A 102 11.00 9.96 7.20
C LEU A 102 9.78 9.89 8.14
N GLY A 103 9.71 8.91 9.02
CA GLY A 103 8.68 8.83 10.05
C GLY A 103 8.62 10.08 10.95
N LYS A 104 9.76 10.56 11.42
CA LYS A 104 9.87 11.82 12.18
C LYS A 104 9.39 13.02 11.34
N THR A 105 9.71 13.05 10.05
CA THR A 105 9.28 14.10 9.13
C THR A 105 7.76 14.11 8.99
N ILE A 106 7.15 12.95 8.70
CA ILE A 106 5.69 12.79 8.60
C ILE A 106 4.99 13.22 9.89
N SER A 107 5.60 12.96 11.06
CA SER A 107 5.03 13.38 12.36
C SER A 107 4.87 14.89 12.52
N GLN A 108 5.62 15.69 11.76
CA GLN A 108 5.56 17.15 11.75
C GLN A 108 4.55 17.68 10.72
N LEU A 109 4.15 16.86 9.76
CA LEU A 109 3.24 17.21 8.67
C LEU A 109 1.80 16.77 8.99
N THR A 110 1.23 17.33 10.06
CA THR A 110 -0.06 16.88 10.62
C THR A 110 -1.28 17.21 9.77
N ASN A 111 -1.14 18.07 8.75
CA ASN A 111 -2.18 18.45 7.79
C ASN A 111 -2.33 17.47 6.61
N LEU A 112 -1.50 16.41 6.55
CA LEU A 112 -1.52 15.45 5.46
C LEU A 112 -2.85 14.71 5.37
N LYS A 113 -3.45 14.77 4.17
CA LYS A 113 -4.65 14.01 3.78
C LYS A 113 -4.33 12.90 2.79
N ASN A 114 -3.21 13.00 2.07
CA ASN A 114 -2.78 12.01 1.10
C ASN A 114 -1.28 11.73 1.22
N ILE A 115 -0.94 10.47 1.51
CA ILE A 115 0.44 10.00 1.59
C ILE A 115 0.61 8.86 0.58
N GLN A 116 1.64 8.99 -0.26
CA GLN A 116 2.13 7.91 -1.10
C GLN A 116 3.65 7.77 -0.92
N ILE A 117 4.10 6.65 -0.40
CA ILE A 117 5.53 6.40 -0.16
C ILE A 117 5.89 5.06 -0.78
N ASP A 118 6.84 5.07 -1.70
CA ASP A 118 7.42 3.86 -2.28
C ASP A 118 8.86 3.69 -1.81
N LEU A 119 9.05 2.58 -1.10
CA LEU A 119 10.27 2.11 -0.42
C LEU A 119 10.54 0.65 -0.83
N PHE A 120 10.16 0.27 -2.05
CA PHE A 120 10.51 -1.03 -2.62
C PHE A 120 12.02 -1.28 -2.50
N GLN A 121 12.42 -2.42 -1.91
CA GLN A 121 13.81 -2.79 -1.65
C GLN A 121 14.67 -1.71 -0.96
N ALA A 122 14.11 -0.91 -0.04
CA ALA A 122 14.83 0.16 0.65
C ALA A 122 15.53 -0.28 1.97
N LYS A 123 15.65 -1.61 2.21
CA LYS A 123 16.21 -2.21 3.43
C LYS A 123 15.51 -1.74 4.72
N VAL A 124 14.20 -1.56 4.67
CA VAL A 124 13.38 -1.22 5.84
C VAL A 124 13.24 -2.44 6.75
N GLY A 125 13.74 -2.34 7.97
CA GLY A 125 13.54 -3.34 9.03
C GLY A 125 12.50 -2.89 10.06
N ILE A 126 12.49 -3.56 11.21
CA ILE A 126 11.57 -3.26 12.32
C ILE A 126 11.69 -1.79 12.76
N THR A 127 12.91 -1.27 12.97
CA THR A 127 13.13 0.10 13.43
C THR A 127 12.57 1.15 12.46
N GLY A 128 12.82 0.99 11.15
CA GLY A 128 12.26 1.87 10.14
C GLY A 128 10.73 1.81 10.12
N ALA A 129 10.15 0.61 10.19
CA ALA A 129 8.70 0.44 10.27
C ALA A 129 8.09 1.10 11.52
N THR A 130 8.74 0.99 12.68
CA THR A 130 8.35 1.69 13.92
C THR A 130 8.39 3.21 13.74
N GLY A 131 9.43 3.74 13.08
CA GLY A 131 9.52 5.15 12.76
C GLY A 131 8.36 5.63 11.87
N LEU A 132 8.05 4.90 10.80
CA LEU A 132 6.90 5.19 9.94
C LEU A 132 5.58 5.11 10.72
N ALA A 133 5.40 4.09 11.55
CA ALA A 133 4.22 3.94 12.41
C ALA A 133 4.02 5.16 13.31
N PHE A 134 5.10 5.63 13.95
CA PHE A 134 5.08 6.84 14.77
C PHE A 134 4.65 8.07 13.95
N GLY A 135 5.22 8.26 12.77
CA GLY A 135 4.87 9.36 11.87
C GLY A 135 3.40 9.35 11.48
N LEU A 136 2.93 8.22 10.95
CA LEU A 136 1.54 8.03 10.52
C LEU A 136 0.55 8.25 11.67
N SER A 137 0.91 7.87 12.90
CA SER A 137 0.02 8.07 14.07
C SER A 137 -0.35 9.53 14.33
N LYS A 138 0.39 10.50 13.77
CA LYS A 138 0.13 11.94 13.90
C LYS A 138 -0.72 12.53 12.79
N CYS A 139 -0.94 11.80 11.69
CA CYS A 139 -1.71 12.28 10.54
C CYS A 139 -3.21 11.97 10.68
N GLN A 140 -3.87 12.58 11.66
CA GLN A 140 -5.28 12.30 11.99
C GLN A 140 -6.27 12.67 10.87
N GLN A 141 -5.87 13.51 9.92
CA GLN A 141 -6.67 13.92 8.76
C GLN A 141 -6.44 13.03 7.52
N LEU A 142 -5.63 11.97 7.63
CA LEU A 142 -5.25 11.13 6.50
C LEU A 142 -6.46 10.39 5.93
N GLU A 143 -6.74 10.62 4.64
CA GLU A 143 -7.83 9.98 3.89
C GLU A 143 -7.34 8.94 2.89
N PHE A 144 -6.13 9.14 2.34
CA PHE A 144 -5.52 8.27 1.33
C PHE A 144 -4.11 7.88 1.77
N LEU A 145 -3.86 6.58 1.89
CA LEU A 145 -2.54 6.03 2.23
C LEU A 145 -2.14 4.94 1.25
N ASN A 146 -1.06 5.18 0.51
CA ASN A 146 -0.38 4.18 -0.30
C ASN A 146 1.05 3.98 0.23
N LEU A 147 1.32 2.81 0.81
CA LEU A 147 2.65 2.43 1.26
C LEU A 147 3.14 1.22 0.47
N TYR A 148 4.27 1.38 -0.20
CA TYR A 148 4.92 0.32 -0.93
C TYR A 148 6.22 -0.08 -0.22
N LEU A 149 6.20 -1.26 0.40
CA LEU A 149 7.26 -1.79 1.25
C LEU A 149 7.64 -3.21 0.82
N THR A 150 7.35 -3.60 -0.42
CA THR A 150 7.71 -4.93 -0.94
C THR A 150 9.22 -5.18 -0.90
N GLN A 151 9.63 -6.42 -0.59
CA GLN A 151 11.03 -6.84 -0.47
C GLN A 151 11.83 -6.05 0.56
N ASN A 152 11.28 -5.95 1.77
CA ASN A 152 11.95 -5.40 2.95
C ASN A 152 12.00 -6.45 4.07
N GLN A 153 12.33 -6.05 5.30
CA GLN A 153 12.61 -6.93 6.43
C GLN A 153 11.75 -6.54 7.65
N LEU A 154 10.49 -6.20 7.42
CA LEU A 154 9.57 -5.75 8.48
C LEU A 154 9.37 -6.81 9.57
N GLY A 155 9.24 -8.08 9.18
CA GLY A 155 8.86 -9.18 10.06
C GLY A 155 7.50 -8.95 10.74
N ASN A 156 7.19 -9.80 11.73
CA ASN A 156 5.93 -9.69 12.48
C ASN A 156 5.84 -8.37 13.24
N THR A 157 6.85 -8.05 14.05
CA THR A 157 6.85 -6.87 14.93
C THR A 157 6.71 -5.56 14.16
N GLY A 158 7.51 -5.37 13.10
CA GLY A 158 7.44 -4.15 12.29
C GLY A 158 6.08 -3.99 11.61
N THR A 159 5.49 -5.10 11.13
CA THR A 159 4.16 -5.10 10.50
C THR A 159 3.05 -4.76 11.49
N SER A 160 3.08 -5.34 12.70
CA SER A 160 2.10 -5.05 13.74
C SER A 160 2.17 -3.58 14.20
N LEU A 161 3.37 -3.05 14.41
CA LEU A 161 3.57 -1.64 14.78
C LEU A 161 3.10 -0.71 13.67
N LEU A 162 3.41 -1.03 12.41
CA LEU A 162 2.89 -0.27 11.26
C LEU A 162 1.36 -0.22 11.28
N GLY A 163 0.70 -1.36 11.57
CA GLY A 163 -0.75 -1.40 11.74
C GLY A 163 -1.27 -0.48 12.84
N GLN A 164 -0.62 -0.45 14.01
CA GLN A 164 -0.99 0.44 15.11
C GLN A 164 -0.87 1.92 14.72
N GLY A 165 0.19 2.29 14.01
CA GLY A 165 0.38 3.65 13.49
C GLY A 165 -0.73 4.05 12.51
N ILE A 166 -1.03 3.18 11.54
CA ILE A 166 -2.11 3.39 10.57
C ILE A 166 -3.48 3.47 11.28
N GLY A 167 -3.71 2.65 12.31
CA GLY A 167 -4.94 2.58 13.09
C GLY A 167 -5.37 3.89 13.75
N SER A 168 -4.45 4.83 13.94
CA SER A 168 -4.74 6.17 14.47
C SER A 168 -5.38 7.09 13.42
N CYS A 169 -5.26 6.76 12.13
CA CYS A 169 -5.77 7.52 10.99
C CYS A 169 -7.22 7.10 10.65
N ILE A 170 -8.16 7.36 11.55
CA ILE A 170 -9.55 6.86 11.44
C ILE A 170 -10.37 7.42 10.26
N GLN A 171 -9.83 8.40 9.52
CA GLN A 171 -10.47 9.00 8.34
C GLN A 171 -10.07 8.33 7.02
N ILE A 172 -9.21 7.30 7.05
CA ILE A 172 -8.75 6.61 5.83
C ILE A 172 -9.95 6.01 5.09
N LYS A 173 -10.08 6.43 3.82
CA LYS A 173 -11.05 5.91 2.85
C LYS A 173 -10.38 4.96 1.85
N LYS A 174 -9.09 5.17 1.57
CA LYS A 174 -8.29 4.31 0.69
C LYS A 174 -7.02 3.89 1.39
N LEU A 175 -6.86 2.59 1.57
CA LEU A 175 -5.67 1.98 2.14
C LEU A 175 -5.04 1.03 1.13
N THR A 176 -3.79 1.31 0.77
CA THR A 176 -2.99 0.47 -0.11
C THR A 176 -1.69 0.11 0.58
N LEU A 177 -1.48 -1.18 0.84
CA LEU A 177 -0.30 -1.72 1.49
C LEU A 177 0.32 -2.81 0.62
N TYR A 178 1.51 -2.55 0.10
CA TYR A 178 2.34 -3.56 -0.56
C TYR A 178 3.40 -4.04 0.43
N LEU A 179 3.18 -5.20 1.01
CA LEU A 179 4.00 -5.81 2.06
C LEU A 179 4.56 -7.17 1.61
N SER A 180 4.60 -7.44 0.31
CA SER A 180 5.03 -8.74 -0.21
C SER A 180 6.52 -8.99 0.08
N ALA A 181 6.90 -10.24 0.35
CA ALA A 181 8.28 -10.63 0.67
C ALA A 181 8.89 -9.81 1.84
N ASN A 182 8.29 -9.91 3.03
CA ASN A 182 8.72 -9.17 4.23
C ASN A 182 8.95 -10.06 5.46
N HIS A 183 9.02 -11.38 5.26
CA HIS A 183 9.10 -12.37 6.35
C HIS A 183 7.95 -12.26 7.36
N ILE A 184 6.76 -11.89 6.89
CA ILE A 184 5.56 -11.75 7.72
C ILE A 184 4.94 -13.14 7.90
N GLN A 185 4.62 -13.49 9.13
CA GLN A 185 3.90 -14.72 9.49
C GLN A 185 2.47 -14.38 9.92
N ALA A 186 1.73 -15.38 10.41
CA ALA A 186 0.35 -15.20 10.87
C ALA A 186 0.24 -14.07 11.91
N GLU A 187 1.12 -14.04 12.92
CA GLU A 187 1.05 -13.06 14.02
C GLU A 187 1.28 -11.63 13.53
N GLY A 188 2.10 -11.45 12.50
CA GLY A 188 2.34 -10.13 11.91
C GLY A 188 1.11 -9.57 11.21
N ILE A 189 0.38 -10.40 10.46
CA ILE A 189 -0.89 -9.99 9.84
C ILE A 189 -1.98 -9.77 10.89
N GLU A 190 -2.06 -10.64 11.91
CA GLU A 190 -3.01 -10.43 13.02
C GLU A 190 -2.78 -9.08 13.70
N GLY A 191 -1.52 -8.74 14.00
CA GLY A 191 -1.19 -7.45 14.61
C GLY A 191 -1.44 -6.27 13.68
N LEU A 192 -1.21 -6.41 12.37
CA LEU A 192 -1.60 -5.40 11.38
C LEU A 192 -3.11 -5.16 11.43
N ILE A 193 -3.90 -6.23 11.38
CA ILE A 193 -5.36 -6.18 11.38
C ILE A 193 -5.91 -5.59 12.70
N GLN A 194 -5.40 -6.03 13.85
CA GLN A 194 -5.75 -5.44 15.14
C GLN A 194 -5.40 -3.95 15.20
N GLY A 195 -4.27 -3.55 14.61
CA GLY A 195 -3.87 -2.16 14.50
C GLY A 195 -4.86 -1.33 13.70
N ILE A 196 -5.26 -1.79 12.51
CA ILE A 196 -6.14 -1.04 11.60
C ILE A 196 -7.65 -1.22 11.89
N GLN A 197 -8.04 -1.91 12.96
CA GLN A 197 -9.45 -2.23 13.27
C GLN A 197 -10.37 -0.99 13.30
N ASN A 198 -9.83 0.16 13.71
CA ASN A 198 -10.60 1.42 13.80
C ASN A 198 -10.76 2.16 12.47
N CYS A 199 -10.07 1.73 11.40
CA CYS A 199 -10.19 2.32 10.07
C CYS A 199 -11.46 1.80 9.35
N SER A 200 -12.64 2.03 9.92
CA SER A 200 -13.92 1.48 9.43
C SER A 200 -14.50 2.19 8.20
N LYS A 201 -13.98 3.38 7.84
CA LYS A 201 -14.40 4.18 6.69
C LYS A 201 -13.75 3.76 5.37
N ILE A 202 -13.00 2.66 5.35
CA ILE A 202 -12.31 2.19 4.15
C ILE A 202 -13.33 1.80 3.07
N GLN A 203 -13.21 2.45 1.92
CA GLN A 203 -13.98 2.19 0.70
C GLN A 203 -13.15 1.43 -0.34
N GLU A 204 -11.83 1.60 -0.32
CA GLU A 204 -10.88 0.87 -1.16
C GLU A 204 -9.75 0.29 -0.31
N LEU A 205 -9.61 -1.04 -0.34
CA LEU A 205 -8.52 -1.76 0.30
C LEU A 205 -7.70 -2.54 -0.73
N ASN A 206 -6.43 -2.19 -0.86
CA ASN A 206 -5.43 -2.96 -1.60
C ASN A 206 -4.43 -3.55 -0.60
N LEU A 207 -4.46 -4.86 -0.37
CA LEU A 207 -3.55 -5.55 0.52
C LEU A 207 -2.76 -6.59 -0.26
N LEU A 208 -1.48 -6.30 -0.52
CA LEU A 208 -0.59 -7.16 -1.29
C LEU A 208 0.51 -7.73 -0.39
N ILE A 209 0.27 -8.93 0.12
CA ILE A 209 1.07 -9.59 1.17
C ILE A 209 1.68 -10.91 0.70
N GLY A 210 1.81 -11.12 -0.61
CA GLY A 210 2.36 -12.35 -1.18
C GLY A 210 3.80 -12.63 -0.75
N TYR A 211 4.25 -13.88 -0.92
CA TYR A 211 5.59 -14.33 -0.53
C TYR A 211 5.87 -14.10 0.97
N ASN A 212 4.89 -14.40 1.81
CA ASN A 212 4.93 -14.34 3.27
C ASN A 212 4.30 -15.64 3.83
N GLN A 213 4.38 -15.91 5.13
CA GLN A 213 3.89 -17.16 5.72
C GLN A 213 2.67 -16.93 6.63
N ILE A 214 1.64 -16.26 6.10
CA ILE A 214 0.47 -15.83 6.88
C ILE A 214 -0.44 -17.00 7.28
N LYS A 215 -0.44 -18.07 6.47
CA LYS A 215 -1.24 -19.29 6.65
C LYS A 215 -2.75 -19.02 6.79
N ASN A 216 -3.54 -20.04 7.10
CA ASN A 216 -4.99 -19.90 7.28
C ASN A 216 -5.36 -18.88 8.35
N GLN A 217 -4.59 -18.82 9.43
CA GLN A 217 -4.85 -17.90 10.54
C GLN A 217 -4.79 -16.42 10.10
N GLY A 218 -3.77 -16.03 9.32
CA GLY A 218 -3.69 -14.70 8.75
C GLY A 218 -4.85 -14.42 7.77
N MET A 219 -5.31 -15.43 7.04
CA MET A 219 -6.48 -15.29 6.16
C MET A 219 -7.78 -15.06 6.94
N ILE A 220 -7.95 -15.73 8.08
CA ILE A 220 -9.09 -15.54 8.99
C ILE A 220 -9.08 -14.12 9.56
N ALA A 221 -7.92 -13.62 9.99
CA ALA A 221 -7.79 -12.24 10.47
C ALA A 221 -8.19 -11.22 9.39
N ILE A 222 -7.72 -11.39 8.16
CA ILE A 222 -8.13 -10.53 7.03
C ILE A 222 -9.64 -10.61 6.82
N GLY A 223 -10.21 -11.81 6.73
CA GLY A 223 -11.65 -12.00 6.55
C GLY A 223 -12.48 -11.32 7.64
N SER A 224 -12.12 -11.53 8.91
CA SER A 224 -12.79 -10.93 10.07
C SER A 224 -12.78 -9.41 10.05
N TYR A 225 -11.72 -8.80 9.53
CA TYR A 225 -11.69 -7.34 9.36
C TYR A 225 -12.56 -6.86 8.21
N LEU A 226 -12.49 -7.54 7.06
CA LEU A 226 -13.32 -7.19 5.90
C LEU A 226 -14.82 -7.19 6.24
N SER A 227 -15.29 -8.13 7.05
CA SER A 227 -16.70 -8.21 7.45
C SER A 227 -17.18 -6.99 8.25
N GLN A 228 -16.26 -6.19 8.81
CA GLN A 228 -16.54 -4.96 9.54
C GLN A 228 -16.55 -3.71 8.65
N LEU A 229 -16.02 -3.80 7.42
CA LEU A 229 -15.93 -2.67 6.50
C LEU A 229 -17.21 -2.52 5.67
N SER A 230 -18.24 -1.91 6.28
CA SER A 230 -19.55 -1.72 5.66
C SER A 230 -19.53 -0.83 4.41
N GLU A 231 -18.56 0.07 4.29
CA GLU A 231 -18.39 0.98 3.15
C GLU A 231 -17.50 0.42 2.02
N LEU A 232 -16.93 -0.79 2.18
CA LEU A 232 -15.97 -1.36 1.24
C LEU A 232 -16.61 -1.61 -0.14
N LYS A 233 -16.05 -0.97 -1.16
CA LYS A 233 -16.48 -1.08 -2.57
C LYS A 233 -15.44 -1.77 -3.44
N ILE A 234 -14.16 -1.56 -3.13
CA ILE A 234 -13.04 -2.05 -3.94
C ILE A 234 -12.12 -2.86 -3.04
N LEU A 235 -11.95 -4.14 -3.38
CA LEU A 235 -11.04 -5.04 -2.68
C LEU A 235 -10.02 -5.62 -3.66
N ASN A 236 -8.73 -5.48 -3.33
CA ASN A 236 -7.65 -6.12 -4.05
C ASN A 236 -6.77 -6.87 -3.06
N LEU A 237 -6.73 -8.19 -3.18
CA LEU A 237 -5.93 -9.06 -2.34
C LEU A 237 -4.91 -9.79 -3.21
N TYR A 238 -3.63 -9.67 -2.86
CA TYR A 238 -2.55 -10.47 -3.43
C TYR A 238 -1.94 -11.36 -2.35
N LEU A 239 -2.21 -12.66 -2.48
CA LEU A 239 -1.95 -13.70 -1.49
C LEU A 239 -1.12 -14.86 -2.09
N SER A 240 -0.36 -14.58 -3.15
CA SER A 240 0.48 -15.60 -3.80
C SER A 240 1.58 -16.06 -2.86
N ASN A 241 1.78 -17.38 -2.73
CA ASN A 241 2.79 -17.96 -1.83
C ASN A 241 2.63 -17.46 -0.39
N CYS A 242 1.42 -17.59 0.17
CA CYS A 242 1.07 -17.16 1.52
C CYS A 242 0.91 -18.31 2.54
N GLY A 243 1.01 -19.57 2.09
CA GLY A 243 0.75 -20.75 2.92
C GLY A 243 -0.72 -20.96 3.31
N VAL A 244 -1.65 -20.30 2.61
CA VAL A 244 -3.10 -20.47 2.80
C VAL A 244 -3.55 -21.70 2.00
N ASN A 245 -4.44 -22.51 2.57
CA ASN A 245 -4.95 -23.71 1.93
C ASN A 245 -6.48 -23.71 1.78
N ASN A 246 -7.06 -24.85 1.40
CA ASN A 246 -8.50 -25.02 1.19
C ASN A 246 -9.34 -24.49 2.37
N SER A 247 -9.03 -24.89 3.61
CA SER A 247 -9.84 -24.48 4.76
C SER A 247 -9.73 -22.98 5.01
N GLY A 248 -8.52 -22.40 4.91
CA GLY A 248 -8.33 -20.96 5.05
C GLY A 248 -9.14 -20.14 4.04
N LEU A 249 -9.22 -20.58 2.78
CA LEU A 249 -10.07 -19.94 1.78
C LEU A 249 -11.57 -20.15 2.03
N VAL A 250 -11.98 -21.33 2.49
CA VAL A 250 -13.39 -21.59 2.85
C VAL A 250 -13.80 -20.69 4.01
N ASP A 251 -13.00 -20.61 5.07
CA ASP A 251 -13.24 -19.74 6.22
C ASP A 251 -13.30 -18.28 5.78
N PHE A 252 -12.37 -17.84 4.93
CA PHE A 252 -12.42 -16.49 4.35
C PHE A 252 -13.74 -16.18 3.65
N CYS A 253 -14.29 -17.13 2.88
CA CYS A 253 -15.58 -16.95 2.22
C CYS A 253 -16.72 -16.72 3.22
N THR A 254 -16.65 -17.34 4.41
CA THR A 254 -17.67 -17.13 5.45
C THR A 254 -17.71 -15.69 5.96
N TYR A 255 -16.58 -14.98 5.96
CA TYR A 255 -16.51 -13.58 6.31
C TYR A 255 -16.82 -12.66 5.14
N LEU A 256 -16.24 -12.95 3.97
CA LEU A 256 -16.40 -12.13 2.77
C LEU A 256 -17.88 -11.99 2.38
N LYS A 257 -18.72 -13.01 2.61
CA LYS A 257 -20.15 -13.00 2.25
C LYS A 257 -20.93 -11.78 2.77
N VAL A 258 -20.48 -11.17 3.87
CA VAL A 258 -21.12 -10.00 4.48
C VAL A 258 -20.79 -8.69 3.73
N CYS A 259 -19.71 -8.67 2.94
CA CYS A 259 -19.24 -7.53 2.14
C CYS A 259 -20.11 -7.27 0.90
N SER A 260 -21.41 -7.09 1.10
CA SER A 260 -22.42 -6.98 0.04
C SER A 260 -22.33 -5.70 -0.81
N ASN A 261 -21.55 -4.71 -0.36
CA ASN A 261 -21.31 -3.44 -1.07
C ASN A 261 -20.15 -3.48 -2.07
N LEU A 262 -19.49 -4.63 -2.23
CA LEU A 262 -18.39 -4.78 -3.17
C LEU A 262 -18.84 -4.60 -4.63
N ASN A 263 -18.16 -3.68 -5.29
CA ASN A 263 -18.32 -3.31 -6.70
C ASN A 263 -17.21 -3.89 -7.58
N TYR A 264 -16.01 -4.00 -7.01
CA TYR A 264 -14.82 -4.52 -7.66
C TYR A 264 -14.08 -5.47 -6.71
N ILE A 265 -13.66 -6.62 -7.24
CA ILE A 265 -12.72 -7.49 -6.56
C ILE A 265 -11.59 -7.95 -7.48
N LYS A 266 -10.35 -7.82 -7.01
CA LYS A 266 -9.16 -8.44 -7.59
C LYS A 266 -8.57 -9.41 -6.58
N PHE A 267 -8.37 -10.65 -7.00
CA PHE A 267 -7.83 -11.69 -6.13
C PHE A 267 -6.71 -12.39 -6.87
N HIS A 268 -5.50 -12.35 -6.30
CA HIS A 268 -4.35 -13.11 -6.80
C HIS A 268 -3.96 -14.14 -5.77
N PHE A 269 -3.92 -15.38 -6.20
CA PHE A 269 -3.63 -16.50 -5.35
C PHE A 269 -2.86 -17.56 -6.13
N ASN A 270 -1.64 -17.82 -5.69
CA ASN A 270 -0.80 -18.85 -6.27
C ASN A 270 -0.37 -19.79 -5.16
N GLU A 271 -0.43 -21.07 -5.48
CA GLU A 271 -0.12 -22.16 -4.57
C GLU A 271 1.40 -22.26 -4.35
N SER A 272 1.82 -22.39 -3.09
CA SER A 272 3.23 -22.58 -2.76
C SER A 272 3.67 -24.05 -2.74
N ASN A 273 2.82 -25.03 -2.41
CA ASN A 273 3.29 -26.36 -1.97
C ASN A 273 2.37 -27.59 -2.24
N ASN A 274 1.88 -27.84 -3.47
CA ASN A 274 1.14 -29.07 -3.83
C ASN A 274 -0.09 -29.41 -2.94
N GLU A 275 -0.71 -28.43 -2.28
CA GLU A 275 -1.91 -28.63 -1.47
C GLU A 275 -3.17 -28.42 -2.33
N GLU A 276 -4.14 -29.33 -2.23
CA GLU A 276 -5.44 -29.16 -2.88
C GLU A 276 -6.06 -27.84 -2.44
N ILE A 277 -6.29 -26.93 -3.40
CA ILE A 277 -6.92 -25.61 -3.19
C ILE A 277 -8.26 -25.49 -3.94
N GLU A 278 -8.68 -26.58 -4.59
CA GLU A 278 -9.86 -26.63 -5.44
C GLU A 278 -11.14 -26.24 -4.69
N VAL A 279 -11.34 -26.78 -3.49
CA VAL A 279 -12.56 -26.56 -2.70
C VAL A 279 -12.67 -25.09 -2.29
N GLY A 280 -11.58 -24.49 -1.83
CA GLY A 280 -11.50 -23.10 -1.42
C GLY A 280 -11.77 -22.14 -2.57
N ILE A 281 -11.15 -22.37 -3.74
CA ILE A 281 -11.37 -21.52 -4.92
C ILE A 281 -12.76 -21.71 -5.50
N THR A 282 -13.28 -22.95 -5.48
CA THR A 282 -14.66 -23.22 -5.85
C THR A 282 -15.64 -22.49 -4.93
N CYS A 283 -15.38 -22.50 -3.62
CA CYS A 283 -16.15 -21.75 -2.62
C CYS A 283 -16.12 -20.25 -2.91
N LEU A 284 -14.94 -19.68 -3.13
CA LEU A 284 -14.75 -18.27 -3.45
C LEU A 284 -15.53 -17.89 -4.71
N ILE A 285 -15.36 -18.62 -5.81
CA ILE A 285 -16.05 -18.30 -7.06
C ILE A 285 -17.57 -18.43 -6.90
N ASN A 286 -18.06 -19.46 -6.20
CA ASN A 286 -19.48 -19.61 -5.92
C ASN A 286 -20.05 -18.45 -5.08
N LEU A 287 -19.26 -17.90 -4.16
CA LEU A 287 -19.64 -16.72 -3.40
C LEU A 287 -19.65 -15.45 -4.29
N LEU A 288 -18.58 -15.22 -5.06
CA LEU A 288 -18.44 -14.01 -5.87
C LEU A 288 -19.54 -13.86 -6.92
N VAL A 289 -20.08 -14.96 -7.44
CA VAL A 289 -21.23 -14.90 -8.37
C VAL A 289 -22.52 -14.43 -7.69
N GLN A 290 -22.65 -14.54 -6.36
CA GLN A 290 -23.83 -14.13 -5.59
C GLN A 290 -23.85 -12.63 -5.29
N PHE A 291 -22.71 -11.92 -5.31
CA PHE A 291 -22.70 -10.48 -5.05
C PHE A 291 -23.43 -9.69 -6.14
N GLN A 292 -24.51 -9.01 -5.80
CA GLN A 292 -25.35 -8.33 -6.80
C GLN A 292 -24.74 -7.03 -7.34
N LYS A 293 -23.96 -6.31 -6.52
CA LYS A 293 -23.36 -5.02 -6.88
C LYS A 293 -22.01 -5.14 -7.61
N LEU A 294 -21.41 -6.32 -7.59
CA LEU A 294 -20.09 -6.58 -8.16
C LEU A 294 -20.19 -6.52 -9.68
N TYR A 295 -19.56 -5.54 -10.33
CA TYR A 295 -19.54 -5.41 -11.79
C TYR A 295 -18.22 -5.87 -12.41
N GLN A 296 -17.14 -5.95 -11.62
CA GLN A 296 -15.83 -6.38 -12.11
C GLN A 296 -15.16 -7.38 -11.16
N ILE A 297 -14.69 -8.48 -11.73
CA ILE A 297 -13.99 -9.55 -11.02
C ILE A 297 -12.74 -9.91 -11.79
N ILE A 298 -11.59 -9.85 -11.13
CA ILE A 298 -10.30 -10.24 -11.69
C ILE A 298 -9.67 -11.30 -10.79
N GLY A 299 -9.32 -12.45 -11.36
CA GLY A 299 -8.80 -13.60 -10.62
C GLY A 299 -7.53 -14.15 -11.26
N PHE A 300 -6.41 -14.09 -10.56
CA PHE A 300 -5.17 -14.74 -11.01
C PHE A 300 -4.91 -15.94 -10.11
N PHE A 301 -5.06 -17.12 -10.68
CA PHE A 301 -4.94 -18.39 -9.98
C PHE A 301 -3.89 -19.27 -10.66
N LYS A 302 -2.64 -19.18 -10.23
CA LYS A 302 -1.61 -20.14 -10.70
C LYS A 302 -1.66 -21.36 -9.80
N ILE A 303 -2.48 -22.34 -10.18
CA ILE A 303 -2.67 -23.60 -9.46
C ILE A 303 -2.14 -24.73 -10.33
N LYS A 304 -1.16 -25.49 -9.81
CA LYS A 304 -0.44 -26.46 -10.64
C LYS A 304 -1.28 -27.69 -10.98
N TYR A 305 -2.21 -28.09 -10.11
CA TYR A 305 -2.97 -29.35 -10.24
C TYR A 305 -4.50 -29.19 -10.26
N LEU A 306 -5.02 -28.03 -10.62
CA LEU A 306 -6.48 -27.88 -10.75
C LEU A 306 -6.97 -28.57 -12.04
N ASP A 307 -7.91 -29.51 -11.91
CA ASP A 307 -8.49 -30.23 -13.05
C ASP A 307 -9.10 -29.28 -14.10
N GLU A 308 -8.81 -29.54 -15.38
CA GLU A 308 -9.23 -28.68 -16.49
C GLU A 308 -10.76 -28.60 -16.65
N LYS A 309 -11.51 -29.68 -16.36
CA LYS A 309 -12.98 -29.64 -16.37
C LYS A 309 -13.49 -28.69 -15.29
N ILE A 310 -12.82 -28.64 -14.15
CA ILE A 310 -13.18 -27.74 -13.04
C ILE A 310 -12.86 -26.30 -13.40
N LYS A 311 -11.67 -26.01 -13.95
CA LYS A 311 -11.34 -24.68 -14.49
C LYS A 311 -12.39 -24.20 -15.49
N LEU A 312 -12.78 -25.05 -16.45
CA LEU A 312 -13.83 -24.75 -17.42
C LEU A 312 -15.18 -24.49 -16.76
N LYS A 313 -15.58 -25.31 -15.77
CA LYS A 313 -16.82 -25.13 -15.02
C LYS A 313 -16.86 -23.80 -14.27
N LEU A 314 -15.77 -23.43 -13.59
CA LEU A 314 -15.65 -22.18 -12.84
C LEU A 314 -15.65 -20.97 -13.79
N ARG A 315 -14.90 -21.01 -14.89
CA ARG A 315 -14.94 -19.99 -15.95
C ARG A 315 -16.35 -19.80 -16.51
N ARG A 316 -17.07 -20.88 -16.79
CA ARG A 316 -18.47 -20.83 -17.26
C ARG A 316 -19.40 -20.18 -16.24
N LYS A 317 -19.26 -20.49 -14.95
CA LYS A 317 -20.05 -19.84 -13.89
C LYS A 317 -19.86 -18.33 -13.86
N LEU A 318 -18.61 -17.87 -13.93
CA LEU A 318 -18.29 -16.44 -13.94
C LEU A 318 -18.85 -15.74 -15.19
N LYS A 319 -18.67 -16.33 -16.38
CA LYS A 319 -19.21 -15.77 -17.65
C LYS A 319 -20.74 -15.60 -17.64
N LYS A 320 -21.48 -16.46 -16.92
CA LYS A 320 -22.94 -16.35 -16.82
C LYS A 320 -23.42 -15.12 -16.03
N THR A 321 -22.57 -14.50 -15.23
CA THR A 321 -23.00 -13.44 -14.31
C THR A 321 -23.31 -12.08 -14.98
N LYS A 322 -23.13 -11.91 -16.30
CA LYS A 322 -23.18 -10.62 -17.03
C LYS A 322 -22.28 -9.51 -16.44
N LYS A 323 -21.53 -9.80 -15.37
CA LYS A 323 -20.47 -8.96 -14.83
C LYS A 323 -19.38 -8.85 -15.87
N LEU A 324 -18.68 -7.72 -15.89
CA LEU A 324 -17.47 -7.51 -16.68
C LEU A 324 -16.36 -8.37 -16.06
N VAL A 325 -16.46 -9.68 -16.29
CA VAL A 325 -15.32 -10.57 -16.23
C VAL A 325 -14.51 -10.20 -17.46
N LEU A 326 -13.72 -9.12 -17.36
CA LEU A 326 -12.55 -8.96 -18.22
C LEU A 326 -11.89 -10.34 -18.24
N ASN A 327 -11.52 -10.84 -19.43
CA ASN A 327 -11.06 -12.20 -19.73
C ASN A 327 -9.79 -12.65 -18.97
N ASN A 328 -9.69 -12.33 -17.69
CA ASN A 328 -8.54 -12.29 -16.82
C ASN A 328 -8.77 -13.20 -15.61
N PHE A 329 -9.54 -14.28 -15.79
CA PHE A 329 -9.47 -15.45 -14.92
C PHE A 329 -8.42 -16.40 -15.49
N PHE A 330 -7.18 -16.15 -15.08
CA PHE A 330 -6.03 -16.97 -15.45
C PHE A 330 -5.96 -18.12 -14.46
N PHE A 331 -6.31 -19.30 -14.94
CA PHE A 331 -6.07 -20.61 -14.33
C PHE A 331 -5.03 -21.33 -15.18
#